data_AF-A0A7Y4UNJ6-F1
#
_entry.id   AF-A0A7Y4UNJ6-F1
#
_cell.length_a   1.000
_cell.length_b   1.000
_cell.length_c   1.000
_cell.angle_alpha   90.00
_cell.angle_beta   90.00
_cell.angle_gamma   90.00
#
_symmetry.space_group_name_H-M   'P 1'
#
loop_
_entity.id
_entity.type
_entity.pdbx_description
1 polymer ?
#
loop_
_entity_poly.entity_id
_entity_poly.type
_entity_poly.pdbx_seq_one_letter_code
_entity_poly.pdbx_strand_id
1 'polypeptide(L)'
;MKIWIVLAVFIFAASSSANAFVQATSNPNIRLFQGDGVTFALQGPLVYRINLTNAAVFIPSGFVTDFASVPWFAQSVVSVLGRHSVPAIVHDYLYWHQKCTRKEADLILYATMQEYDANWFQRHAVYWMVRIFGGWSWNENAESKKSGFIRILPAQWREIPENKDWRIYRQELLEKGITEKLEGGANAEGDRPNYCSLDRQD
;
A
#
# COMPACT_ATOMS: atom_id res chain seq x y z
N MET A 1 65.98 29.30 14.38
CA MET A 1 64.68 28.93 14.99
C MET A 1 63.58 29.33 14.01
N LYS A 2 63.07 28.41 13.18
CA LYS A 2 61.98 28.66 12.22
C LYS A 2 60.79 27.80 12.63
N ILE A 3 59.76 28.44 13.19
CA ILE A 3 58.52 27.78 13.61
C ILE A 3 57.61 27.68 12.38
N TRP A 4 57.22 26.46 12.02
CA TRP A 4 56.21 26.19 11.01
C TRP A 4 54.83 26.27 11.68
N ILE A 5 53.94 27.13 11.17
CA ILE A 5 52.53 27.12 11.55
C ILE A 5 51.80 26.24 10.53
N VAL A 6 51.39 25.05 10.98
CA VAL A 6 50.50 24.16 10.21
C VAL A 6 49.06 24.59 10.50
N LEU A 7 48.41 25.21 9.52
CA LEU A 7 46.98 25.51 9.54
C LEU A 7 46.21 24.22 9.23
N ALA A 8 45.66 23.58 10.25
CA ALA A 8 44.75 22.46 10.10
C ALA A 8 43.36 23.00 9.69
N VAL A 9 43.04 22.91 8.40
CA VAL A 9 41.68 23.14 7.90
C VAL A 9 40.85 21.90 8.24
N PHE A 10 40.03 21.99 9.30
CA PHE A 10 39.01 20.99 9.58
C PHE A 10 37.88 21.16 8.55
N ILE A 11 37.93 20.36 7.48
CA ILE A 11 36.78 20.16 6.60
C ILE A 11 35.78 19.31 7.39
N PHE A 12 34.76 19.95 7.95
CA PHE A 12 33.60 19.24 8.47
C PHE A 12 32.82 18.70 7.27
N ALA A 13 33.13 17.47 6.85
CA ALA A 13 32.24 16.73 5.98
C ALA A 13 30.98 16.46 6.80
N ALA A 14 29.91 17.22 6.55
CA ALA A 14 28.59 16.85 6.99
C ALA A 14 28.26 15.51 6.32
N SER A 15 28.44 14.42 7.07
CA SER A 15 27.92 13.12 6.69
C SER A 15 26.41 13.23 6.72
N SER A 16 25.81 13.55 5.59
CA SER A 16 24.39 13.31 5.35
C SER A 16 24.19 11.82 5.56
N SER A 17 23.67 11.43 6.72
CA SER A 17 23.16 10.09 6.93
C SER A 17 22.04 9.91 5.92
N ALA A 18 22.37 9.29 4.79
CA ALA A 18 21.36 8.78 3.89
C ALA A 18 20.53 7.81 4.72
N ASN A 19 19.35 8.27 5.13
CA ASN A 19 18.30 7.36 5.57
C ASN A 19 18.09 6.43 4.38
N ALA A 20 18.67 5.23 4.44
CA ALA A 20 18.38 4.20 3.48
C ALA A 20 16.88 3.95 3.59
N PHE A 21 16.14 4.44 2.59
CA PHE A 21 14.72 4.18 2.45
C PHE A 21 14.55 2.67 2.53
N VAL A 22 13.91 2.17 3.60
CA VAL A 22 13.57 0.75 3.65
C VAL A 22 12.30 0.61 2.82
N GLN A 23 12.51 0.62 1.50
CA GLN A 23 11.50 0.34 0.49
C GLN A 23 10.93 -1.07 0.73
N ALA A 24 9.81 -1.42 0.09
CA ALA A 24 9.31 -2.80 0.13
C ALA A 24 10.47 -3.78 -0.06
N THR A 25 10.57 -4.79 0.79
CA THR A 25 11.74 -5.70 0.83
C THR A 25 11.97 -6.45 -0.48
N SER A 26 10.98 -6.41 -1.39
CA SER A 26 11.05 -6.90 -2.76
C SER A 26 9.96 -6.22 -3.61
N ASN A 27 10.14 -6.19 -4.93
CA ASN A 27 9.06 -5.87 -5.85
C ASN A 27 7.87 -6.81 -5.61
N PRO A 28 6.62 -6.31 -5.58
CA PRO A 28 5.47 -7.17 -5.37
C PRO A 28 5.32 -8.11 -6.57
N ASN A 29 5.32 -9.42 -6.30
CA ASN A 29 4.97 -10.42 -7.30
C ASN A 29 3.45 -10.44 -7.43
N ILE A 30 2.92 -10.03 -8.57
CA ILE A 30 1.48 -9.90 -8.83
C ILE A 30 1.07 -10.71 -10.05
N ARG A 31 -0.14 -11.28 -9.99
CA ARG A 31 -0.77 -11.99 -11.11
C ARG A 31 -2.05 -11.27 -11.53
N LEU A 32 -2.18 -11.00 -12.82
CA LEU A 32 -3.35 -10.34 -13.40
C LEU A 32 -4.57 -11.30 -13.46
N PHE A 33 -5.76 -10.78 -13.17
CA PHE A 33 -7.02 -11.39 -13.56
C PHE A 33 -7.27 -11.10 -15.05
N GLN A 34 -6.95 -12.07 -15.91
CA GLN A 34 -6.99 -11.87 -17.36
C GLN A 34 -8.36 -11.47 -17.91
N GLY A 35 -9.45 -11.89 -17.24
CA GLY A 35 -10.81 -11.61 -17.71
C GLY A 35 -11.17 -10.11 -17.63
N ASP A 36 -10.82 -9.45 -16.52
CA ASP A 36 -11.08 -8.02 -16.35
C ASP A 36 -9.91 -7.11 -16.79
N GLY A 37 -8.68 -7.65 -16.81
CA GLY A 37 -7.49 -6.93 -17.26
C GLY A 37 -7.05 -5.77 -16.35
N VAL A 38 -7.66 -5.60 -15.17
CA VAL A 38 -7.44 -4.45 -14.29
C VAL A 38 -7.18 -4.84 -12.84
N THR A 39 -7.52 -6.06 -12.44
CA THR A 39 -7.34 -6.53 -11.08
C THR A 39 -6.13 -7.45 -10.95
N PHE A 40 -5.42 -7.38 -9.84
CA PHE A 40 -4.19 -8.13 -9.60
C PHE A 40 -4.21 -8.81 -8.23
N ALA A 41 -3.76 -10.06 -8.15
CA ALA A 41 -3.55 -10.78 -6.90
C ALA A 41 -2.06 -10.84 -6.54
N LEU A 42 -1.71 -10.50 -5.29
CA LEU A 42 -0.39 -10.74 -4.74
C LEU A 42 -0.09 -12.26 -4.71
N GLN A 43 1.00 -12.68 -5.33
CA GLN A 43 1.47 -14.08 -5.29
C GLN A 43 2.27 -14.40 -4.03
N GLY A 44 2.90 -13.39 -3.42
CA GLY A 44 3.60 -13.48 -2.13
C GLY A 44 3.16 -12.38 -1.17
N PRO A 45 3.46 -12.49 0.13
CA PRO A 45 3.18 -11.40 1.07
C PRO A 45 3.99 -10.15 0.72
N LEU A 46 3.41 -8.99 0.98
CA LEU A 46 4.08 -7.70 0.86
C LEU A 46 4.23 -7.09 2.26
N VAL A 47 5.47 -6.80 2.65
CA VAL A 47 5.77 -6.08 3.88
C VAL A 47 6.31 -4.72 3.50
N TYR A 48 5.57 -3.68 3.90
CA TYR A 48 5.97 -2.31 3.68
C TYR A 48 6.28 -1.63 5.01
N ARG A 49 7.46 -0.99 5.11
CA ARG A 49 7.88 -0.23 6.29
C ARG A 49 7.75 1.24 6.01
N ILE A 50 7.08 1.96 6.91
CA ILE A 50 6.93 3.40 6.84
C ILE A 50 8.18 4.02 7.44
N ASN A 51 8.97 4.77 6.67
CA ASN A 51 10.25 5.30 7.14
C ASN A 51 10.08 6.25 8.32
N LEU A 52 8.99 7.02 8.35
CA LEU A 52 8.74 8.01 9.40
C LEU A 52 8.57 7.40 10.80
N THR A 53 7.97 6.20 10.89
CA THR A 53 7.60 5.57 12.17
C THR A 53 8.27 4.23 12.41
N ASN A 54 8.95 3.67 11.41
CA ASN A 54 9.40 2.27 11.36
C ASN A 54 8.28 1.24 11.51
N ALA A 55 7.01 1.66 11.49
CA ALA A 55 5.86 0.77 11.54
C ALA A 55 5.76 -0.04 10.25
N ALA A 56 5.35 -1.30 10.36
CA ALA A 56 5.25 -2.21 9.23
C ALA A 56 3.79 -2.54 8.92
N VAL A 57 3.41 -2.38 7.65
CA VAL A 57 2.15 -2.87 7.10
C VAL A 57 2.41 -4.22 6.46
N PHE A 58 1.84 -5.28 7.03
CA PHE A 58 1.85 -6.62 6.45
C PHE A 58 0.60 -6.84 5.61
N ILE A 59 0.80 -7.21 4.35
CA ILE A 59 -0.26 -7.49 3.38
C ILE A 59 -0.10 -8.96 2.95
N PRO A 60 -1.11 -9.81 3.19
CA PRO A 60 -0.99 -11.24 2.95
C PRO A 60 -0.93 -11.58 1.46
N SER A 61 -0.30 -12.71 1.14
CA SER A 61 -0.42 -13.33 -0.18
C SER A 61 -1.90 -13.61 -0.48
N GLY A 62 -2.28 -13.47 -1.76
CA GLY A 62 -3.65 -13.58 -2.22
C GLY A 62 -4.47 -12.29 -2.09
N PHE A 63 -3.92 -11.21 -1.53
CA PHE A 63 -4.61 -9.92 -1.53
C PHE A 63 -4.83 -9.41 -2.97
N VAL A 64 -6.06 -9.03 -3.27
CA VAL A 64 -6.50 -8.56 -4.58
C VAL A 64 -6.64 -7.04 -4.59
N THR A 65 -5.83 -6.38 -5.40
CA THR A 65 -5.76 -4.93 -5.61
C THR A 65 -6.27 -4.58 -7.00
N ASP A 66 -6.93 -3.45 -7.13
CA ASP A 66 -7.38 -2.91 -8.43
C ASP A 66 -6.65 -1.61 -8.76
N PHE A 67 -5.79 -1.12 -7.85
CA PHE A 67 -5.11 0.16 -7.96
C PHE A 67 -6.07 1.37 -8.11
N ALA A 68 -7.39 1.13 -8.01
CA ALA A 68 -8.46 2.02 -8.48
C ALA A 68 -9.01 2.92 -7.38
N SER A 69 -8.60 2.73 -6.12
CA SER A 69 -8.85 3.69 -5.05
C SER A 69 -8.22 5.07 -5.34
N VAL A 70 -7.25 5.12 -6.27
CA VAL A 70 -6.72 6.36 -6.85
C VAL A 70 -7.51 6.68 -8.13
N PRO A 71 -8.26 7.79 -8.20
CA PRO A 71 -9.11 8.09 -9.35
C PRO A 71 -8.34 8.04 -10.67
N TRP A 72 -8.94 7.46 -11.72
CA TRP A 72 -8.28 7.20 -13.02
C TRP A 72 -7.60 8.42 -13.64
N PHE A 73 -8.13 9.64 -13.44
CA PHE A 73 -7.48 10.86 -13.92
C PHE A 73 -6.22 11.24 -13.11
N ALA A 74 -6.15 10.84 -11.83
CA ALA A 74 -4.93 10.94 -11.03
C ALA A 74 -3.84 9.98 -11.50
N GLN A 75 -4.21 8.87 -12.15
CA GLN A 75 -3.27 7.89 -12.69
C GLN A 75 -2.48 8.46 -13.87
N SER A 76 -3.02 9.49 -14.56
CA SER A 76 -2.25 10.24 -15.57
C SER A 76 -1.12 11.09 -14.97
N VAL A 77 -1.26 11.47 -13.70
CA VAL A 77 -0.29 12.27 -12.94
C VAL A 77 0.70 11.38 -12.18
N VAL A 78 0.29 10.15 -11.85
CA VAL A 78 1.03 9.18 -11.05
C VAL A 78 0.92 7.82 -11.73
N SER A 79 2.01 7.33 -12.31
CA SER A 79 2.04 5.97 -12.88
C SER A 79 1.84 4.95 -11.77
N VAL A 80 0.61 4.43 -11.65
CA VAL A 80 0.26 3.47 -10.60
C VAL A 80 0.89 2.11 -10.85
N LEU A 81 1.04 1.72 -12.11
CA LEU A 81 1.92 0.63 -12.52
C LEU A 81 3.36 1.15 -12.55
N GLY A 82 4.24 0.57 -11.72
CA GLY A 82 5.63 1.01 -11.56
C GLY A 82 5.91 1.56 -10.16
N ARG A 83 6.51 2.74 -10.08
CA ARG A 83 7.04 3.31 -8.83
C ARG A 83 5.99 3.45 -7.73
N HIS A 84 4.72 3.67 -8.07
CA HIS A 84 3.66 3.88 -7.07
C HIS A 84 2.76 2.67 -6.83
N SER A 85 3.12 1.50 -7.36
CA SER A 85 2.36 0.26 -7.17
C SER A 85 2.27 -0.15 -5.71
N VAL A 86 3.37 -0.09 -4.96
CA VAL A 86 3.38 -0.41 -3.52
C VAL A 86 2.51 0.57 -2.69
N PRO A 87 2.66 1.91 -2.81
CA PRO A 87 1.74 2.86 -2.19
C PRO A 87 0.26 2.54 -2.43
N ALA A 88 -0.11 2.21 -3.67
CA ALA A 88 -1.48 1.88 -4.02
C ALA A 88 -1.95 0.54 -3.42
N ILE A 89 -1.12 -0.51 -3.43
CA ILE A 89 -1.45 -1.80 -2.77
C ILE A 89 -1.66 -1.62 -1.27
N VAL A 90 -0.80 -0.81 -0.62
CA VAL A 90 -0.94 -0.48 0.81
C VAL A 90 -2.26 0.25 1.05
N HIS A 91 -2.61 1.23 0.24
CA HIS A 91 -3.86 1.98 0.37
C HIS A 91 -5.10 1.09 0.19
N ASP A 92 -5.16 0.31 -0.89
CA ASP A 92 -6.24 -0.65 -1.16
C ASP A 92 -6.42 -1.63 0.00
N TYR A 93 -5.31 -2.14 0.55
CA TYR A 93 -5.35 -3.06 1.68
C TYR A 93 -5.94 -2.39 2.92
N LEU A 94 -5.52 -1.15 3.23
CA LEU A 94 -6.06 -0.41 4.38
C LEU A 94 -7.54 -0.06 4.19
N TYR A 95 -7.96 0.25 2.97
CA TYR A 95 -9.35 0.50 2.59
C TYR A 95 -10.23 -0.74 2.74
N TRP A 96 -9.71 -1.92 2.44
CA TRP A 96 -10.38 -3.20 2.66
C TRP A 96 -10.38 -3.63 4.13
N HIS A 97 -9.24 -3.49 4.80
CA HIS A 97 -9.04 -4.03 6.15
C HIS A 97 -9.73 -3.18 7.23
N GLN A 98 -9.76 -1.86 7.04
CA GLN A 98 -10.48 -0.88 7.88
C GLN A 98 -10.13 -0.89 9.37
N LYS A 99 -8.88 -1.20 9.70
CA LYS A 99 -8.36 -1.02 11.07
C LYS A 99 -7.86 0.40 11.36
N CYS A 100 -7.42 1.10 10.32
CA CYS A 100 -7.21 2.54 10.38
C CYS A 100 -8.50 3.28 10.02
N THR A 101 -8.58 4.57 10.34
CA THR A 101 -9.58 5.45 9.75
C THR A 101 -9.24 5.72 8.29
N ARG A 102 -10.24 6.13 7.49
CA ARG A 102 -10.01 6.55 6.11
C ARG A 102 -8.94 7.64 5.98
N LYS A 103 -8.96 8.62 6.91
CA LYS A 103 -7.97 9.71 6.93
C LYS A 103 -6.55 9.20 7.13
N GLU A 104 -6.38 8.21 8.00
CA GLU A 104 -5.07 7.59 8.26
C GLU A 104 -4.60 6.78 7.07
N ALA A 105 -5.49 6.01 6.43
CA ALA A 105 -5.15 5.30 5.19
C ALA A 105 -4.70 6.26 4.08
N ASP A 106 -5.42 7.37 3.90
CA ASP A 106 -5.08 8.40 2.90
C ASP A 106 -3.76 9.12 3.23
N LEU A 107 -3.47 9.31 4.51
CA LEU A 107 -2.21 9.90 4.95
C LEU A 107 -1.03 8.94 4.80
N ILE A 108 -1.23 7.65 5.06
CA ILE A 108 -0.25 6.61 4.74
C ILE A 108 0.05 6.64 3.25
N LEU A 109 -0.98 6.68 2.38
CA LEU A 109 -0.77 6.83 0.93
C LEU A 109 0.08 8.06 0.60
N TYR A 110 -0.24 9.23 1.16
CA TYR A 110 0.54 10.45 0.97
C TYR A 110 2.01 10.30 1.39
N ALA A 111 2.27 9.73 2.58
CA ALA A 111 3.62 9.53 3.10
C ALA A 111 4.40 8.51 2.26
N THR A 112 3.78 7.39 1.91
CA THR A 112 4.39 6.37 1.06
C THR A 112 4.72 6.92 -0.32
N MET A 113 3.84 7.73 -0.93
CA MET A 113 4.12 8.34 -2.22
C MET A 113 5.40 9.20 -2.20
N GLN A 114 5.65 9.93 -1.11
CA GLN A 114 6.90 10.68 -0.94
C GLN A 114 8.13 9.76 -0.89
N GLU A 115 8.04 8.60 -0.23
CA GLU A 115 9.12 7.61 -0.19
C GLU A 115 9.38 6.93 -1.54
N TYR A 116 8.39 6.98 -2.43
CA TYR A 116 8.48 6.52 -3.81
C TYR A 116 8.62 7.71 -4.78
N ASP A 117 9.33 8.77 -4.36
CA ASP A 117 9.73 9.94 -5.17
C ASP A 117 8.58 10.71 -5.85
N ALA A 118 7.35 10.61 -5.36
CA ALA A 118 6.29 11.50 -5.83
C ALA A 118 6.62 12.94 -5.40
N ASN A 119 6.63 13.84 -6.38
CA ASN A 119 6.86 15.25 -6.09
C ASN A 119 5.70 15.83 -5.26
N TRP A 120 5.94 17.01 -4.68
CA TRP A 120 4.97 17.69 -3.81
C TRP A 120 3.58 17.82 -4.44
N PHE A 121 3.49 18.19 -5.72
CA PHE A 121 2.22 18.36 -6.42
C PHE A 121 1.48 17.03 -6.60
N GLN A 122 2.19 15.98 -7.02
CA GLN A 122 1.62 14.65 -7.25
C GLN A 122 0.98 14.09 -5.97
N ARG A 123 1.71 14.08 -4.86
CA ARG A 123 1.21 13.53 -3.59
C ARG A 123 0.07 14.36 -3.00
N HIS A 124 0.10 15.68 -3.11
CA HIS A 124 -1.00 16.54 -2.66
C HIS A 124 -2.26 16.36 -3.49
N ALA A 125 -2.11 16.29 -4.82
CA ALA A 125 -3.22 16.04 -5.72
C ALA A 125 -3.89 14.70 -5.38
N VAL A 126 -3.13 13.61 -5.30
CA VAL A 126 -3.65 12.28 -4.93
C VAL A 126 -4.33 12.30 -3.56
N TYR A 127 -3.68 12.89 -2.55
CA TYR A 127 -4.26 12.99 -1.21
C TYR A 127 -5.63 13.68 -1.24
N TRP A 128 -5.74 14.86 -1.83
CA TRP A 128 -7.03 15.57 -1.88
C TRP A 128 -8.08 14.81 -2.69
N MET A 129 -7.68 14.14 -3.77
CA MET A 129 -8.59 13.31 -4.56
C MET A 129 -9.17 12.15 -3.76
N VAL A 130 -8.34 11.38 -3.03
CA VAL A 130 -8.84 10.29 -2.19
C VAL A 130 -9.63 10.82 -0.97
N ARG A 131 -9.29 12.01 -0.46
CA ARG A 131 -10.07 12.67 0.60
C ARG A 131 -11.50 12.99 0.16
N ILE A 132 -11.68 13.53 -1.04
CA ILE A 132 -12.96 13.96 -1.59
C ILE A 132 -13.77 12.76 -2.10
N PHE A 133 -13.18 11.90 -2.93
CA PHE A 133 -13.90 10.85 -3.66
C PHE A 133 -13.81 9.47 -3.02
N GLY A 134 -12.76 9.19 -2.23
CA GLY A 134 -12.52 7.85 -1.66
C GLY A 134 -13.52 7.41 -0.60
N GLY A 135 -14.46 8.27 -0.18
CA GLY A 135 -15.54 7.90 0.74
C GLY A 135 -16.48 6.84 0.18
N TRP A 136 -16.74 6.86 -1.13
CA TRP A 136 -17.59 5.86 -1.79
C TRP A 136 -16.93 4.47 -1.76
N SER A 137 -15.68 4.38 -2.24
CA SER A 137 -14.91 3.13 -2.21
C SER A 137 -14.69 2.61 -0.78
N TRP A 138 -14.48 3.50 0.20
CA TRP A 138 -14.39 3.10 1.62
C TRP A 138 -15.67 2.39 2.10
N ASN A 139 -16.83 2.99 1.83
CA ASN A 139 -18.11 2.41 2.24
C ASN A 139 -18.45 1.13 1.48
N GLU A 140 -18.18 1.09 0.17
CA GLU A 140 -18.38 -0.10 -0.66
C GLU A 140 -17.52 -1.28 -0.19
N ASN A 141 -16.27 -1.05 0.21
CA ASN A 141 -15.42 -2.09 0.79
C ASN A 141 -15.99 -2.60 2.12
N ALA A 142 -16.49 -1.71 2.98
CA ALA A 142 -17.12 -2.08 4.25
C ALA A 142 -18.37 -2.94 4.03
N GLU A 143 -19.24 -2.54 3.09
CA GLU A 143 -20.47 -3.24 2.74
C GLU A 143 -20.18 -4.59 2.07
N SER A 144 -19.22 -4.65 1.15
CA SER A 144 -18.78 -5.88 0.51
C SER A 144 -18.28 -6.89 1.54
N LYS A 145 -17.45 -6.45 2.48
CA LYS A 145 -16.93 -7.29 3.55
C LYS A 145 -18.03 -7.78 4.49
N LYS A 146 -18.97 -6.91 4.86
CA LYS A 146 -20.16 -7.28 5.65
C LYS A 146 -21.04 -8.31 4.93
N SER A 147 -21.09 -8.23 3.60
CA SER A 147 -21.82 -9.16 2.74
C SER A 147 -21.08 -10.48 2.50
N GLY A 148 -19.90 -10.67 3.11
CA GLY A 148 -19.12 -11.91 3.05
C GLY A 148 -18.17 -12.01 1.86
N PHE A 149 -18.08 -10.99 1.01
CA PHE A 149 -17.07 -11.00 -0.04
C PHE A 149 -15.66 -10.95 0.55
N ILE A 150 -14.72 -11.54 -0.19
CA ILE A 150 -13.31 -11.53 0.14
C ILE A 150 -12.53 -10.64 -0.83
N ARG A 151 -11.37 -10.15 -0.40
CA ARG A 151 -10.26 -9.66 -1.24
C ARG A 151 -8.95 -10.38 -0.94
N ILE A 152 -8.92 -11.31 0.01
CA ILE A 152 -7.74 -12.14 0.30
C ILE A 152 -8.03 -13.59 -0.07
N LEU A 153 -7.43 -14.06 -1.16
CA LEU A 153 -7.57 -15.42 -1.65
C LEU A 153 -6.87 -16.42 -0.71
N PRO A 154 -7.59 -17.42 -0.17
CA PRO A 154 -6.96 -18.54 0.53
C PRO A 154 -6.03 -19.32 -0.39
N ALA A 155 -5.01 -19.98 0.17
CA ALA A 155 -3.95 -20.64 -0.59
C ALA A 155 -4.46 -21.54 -1.74
N GLN A 156 -5.52 -22.32 -1.50
CA GLN A 156 -6.12 -23.22 -2.47
C GLN A 156 -6.89 -22.54 -3.63
N TRP A 157 -7.12 -21.22 -3.53
CA TRP A 157 -7.83 -20.41 -4.53
C TRP A 157 -6.93 -19.32 -5.15
N ARG A 158 -5.61 -19.38 -4.95
CA ARG A 158 -4.65 -18.41 -5.54
C ARG A 158 -4.29 -18.77 -6.99
N GLU A 159 -4.59 -19.99 -7.42
CA GLU A 159 -4.51 -20.38 -8.83
C GLU A 159 -5.75 -19.90 -9.57
N ILE A 160 -5.65 -18.67 -10.10
CA ILE A 160 -6.74 -18.01 -10.82
C ILE A 160 -6.99 -18.75 -12.15
N PRO A 161 -8.24 -19.15 -12.46
CA PRO A 161 -8.58 -19.73 -13.76
C PRO A 161 -8.29 -18.75 -14.91
N GLU A 162 -7.93 -19.27 -16.08
CA GLU A 162 -7.68 -18.45 -17.27
C GLU A 162 -8.92 -17.62 -17.66
N ASN A 163 -8.70 -16.39 -18.15
CA ASN A 163 -9.74 -15.46 -18.59
C ASN A 163 -10.84 -15.19 -17.53
N LYS A 164 -10.54 -15.36 -16.25
CA LYS A 164 -11.49 -15.13 -15.16
C LYS A 164 -11.46 -13.67 -14.71
N ASP A 165 -12.64 -13.06 -14.60
CA ASP A 165 -12.86 -11.75 -13.99
C ASP A 165 -12.84 -11.84 -12.47
N TRP A 166 -12.23 -10.87 -11.79
CA TRP A 166 -12.25 -10.82 -10.32
C TRP A 166 -13.67 -10.77 -9.74
N ARG A 167 -14.53 -9.93 -10.32
CA ARG A 167 -15.91 -9.75 -9.86
C ARG A 167 -16.72 -11.05 -9.90
N ILE A 168 -16.54 -11.84 -10.96
CA ILE A 168 -17.19 -13.15 -11.10
C ILE A 168 -16.55 -14.15 -10.14
N TYR A 169 -15.22 -14.17 -10.05
CA TYR A 169 -14.52 -15.12 -9.19
C TYR A 169 -14.86 -14.95 -7.70
N ARG A 170 -14.87 -13.71 -7.20
CA ARG A 170 -15.23 -13.45 -5.80
C ARG A 170 -16.69 -13.79 -5.48
N GLN A 171 -17.58 -13.69 -6.46
CA GLN A 171 -18.98 -14.11 -6.34
C GLN A 171 -19.08 -15.64 -6.24
N GLU A 172 -18.35 -16.38 -7.09
CA GLU A 172 -18.28 -17.85 -7.00
C GLU A 172 -17.73 -18.31 -5.64
N LEU A 173 -16.72 -17.61 -5.11
CA LEU A 173 -16.15 -17.92 -3.78
C LEU A 173 -17.16 -17.64 -2.66
N LEU A 174 -17.93 -16.56 -2.76
CA LEU A 174 -19.01 -16.26 -1.82
C LEU A 174 -20.10 -17.36 -1.83
N GLU A 175 -20.53 -17.78 -3.02
CA GLU A 175 -21.54 -18.86 -3.17
C GLU A 175 -21.05 -20.21 -2.63
N LYS A 176 -19.73 -20.44 -2.67
CA LYS A 176 -19.07 -21.60 -2.07
C LYS A 176 -18.83 -21.46 -0.56
N GLY A 177 -19.20 -20.34 0.06
CA GLY A 177 -19.00 -20.08 1.48
C GLY A 177 -17.53 -19.91 1.88
N ILE A 178 -16.66 -19.51 0.94
CA ILE A 178 -15.23 -19.31 1.20
C ILE A 178 -15.01 -17.98 1.92
N THR A 179 -14.26 -18.03 3.02
CA THR A 179 -13.94 -16.87 3.87
C THR A 179 -12.46 -16.50 3.82
N GLU A 180 -12.15 -15.26 4.22
CA GLU A 180 -10.76 -14.82 4.36
C GLU A 180 -10.09 -15.55 5.53
N LYS A 181 -8.91 -16.11 5.28
CA LYS A 181 -8.02 -16.59 6.33
C LYS A 181 -6.75 -15.75 6.31
N LEU A 182 -6.54 -14.96 7.36
CA LEU A 182 -5.31 -14.20 7.53
C LEU A 182 -4.17 -15.16 7.89
N GLU A 183 -3.36 -15.53 6.90
CA GLU A 183 -2.16 -16.34 7.10
C GLU A 183 -0.95 -15.43 7.36
N GLY A 184 -0.32 -15.56 8.54
CA GLY A 184 0.95 -14.89 8.86
C GLY A 184 0.79 -13.58 9.64
N GLY A 185 1.59 -13.46 10.71
CA GLY A 185 1.43 -12.50 11.80
C GLY A 185 1.60 -11.02 11.47
N ALA A 186 0.73 -10.21 12.09
CA ALA A 186 1.00 -8.94 12.79
C ALA A 186 -0.31 -8.22 13.15
N ASN A 187 -1.42 -8.56 12.48
CA ASN A 187 -2.74 -7.95 12.67
C ASN A 187 -3.79 -9.01 13.04
N ALA A 188 -3.47 -9.86 14.01
CA ALA A 188 -4.45 -10.77 14.61
C ALA A 188 -5.60 -9.97 15.25
N GLU A 189 -6.79 -10.57 15.28
CA GLU A 189 -8.02 -9.94 15.75
C GLU A 189 -7.87 -9.29 17.14
N GLY A 190 -7.98 -7.95 17.19
CA GLY A 190 -8.22 -7.23 18.45
C GLY A 190 -7.62 -5.83 18.50
N ASP A 191 -6.36 -5.68 18.10
CA ASP A 191 -5.61 -4.44 18.36
C ASP A 191 -5.53 -3.51 17.14
N ARG A 192 -5.59 -2.21 17.42
CA ARG A 192 -5.40 -1.16 16.41
C ARG A 192 -3.91 -1.13 16.00
N PRO A 193 -3.60 -1.23 14.69
CA PRO A 193 -2.21 -1.24 14.24
C PRO A 193 -1.49 0.08 14.55
N ASN A 194 -0.21 -0.01 14.93
CA ASN A 194 0.62 1.14 15.28
C ASN A 194 0.88 2.10 14.10
N TYR A 195 0.79 1.61 12.86
CA TYR A 195 0.90 2.44 11.65
C TYR A 195 -0.33 3.36 11.45
N CYS A 196 -1.44 3.14 12.16
CA CYS A 196 -2.63 3.98 12.04
C CYS A 196 -2.53 5.31 12.81
N SER A 197 -1.42 5.62 13.49
CA SER A 197 -1.27 6.85 14.28
C SER A 197 -0.33 7.88 13.64
N LEU A 198 -0.23 7.87 12.31
CA LEU A 198 0.52 8.88 11.59
C LEU A 198 -0.19 10.23 11.64
N ASP A 199 0.55 11.26 12.04
CA ASP A 199 0.12 12.65 11.93
C ASP A 199 0.70 13.29 10.67
N ARG A 200 -0.08 14.19 10.04
CA ARG A 200 0.36 14.90 8.85
C ARG A 200 1.48 15.86 9.24
N GLN A 201 2.66 15.68 8.66
CA GLN A 201 3.71 16.67 8.70
C GLN A 201 3.53 17.56 7.46
N ASP A 202 3.24 18.84 7.70
CA ASP A 202 2.96 19.83 6.66
C ASP A 202 4.21 20.21 5.85
#